data_AF-A0A3M2DLI6-F1
#
_entry.id   AF-A0A3M2DLI6-F1
#
_cell.length_a   1.000
_cell.length_b   1.000
_cell.length_c   1.000
_cell.angle_alpha   90.00
_cell.angle_beta   90.00
_cell.angle_gamma   90.00
#
_symmetry.space_group_name_H-M   'P 1'
#
loop_
_entity.id
_entity.type
_entity.pdbx_description
1 polymer ?
#
loop_
_entity_poly.entity_id
_entity_poly.type
_entity_poly.pdbx_seq_one_letter_code
_entity_poly.pdbx_strand_id
1 'polypeptide(L)'
;ADYYDRALRLVAERAGIEPVVFVFSNDPGWARENLRLAFETRIVAVADATRPHDDLRLMAACRHHVIVNSTFSWWGAWLDPNPEKIVVAPRRWFADPGLSNPDILPAGWISV
;
A
#
# COMPACT_ATOMS: atom_id res chain seq x y z
N ALA A 1 -11.50 5.28 -5.85
CA ALA A 1 -12.28 4.58 -4.82
C ALA A 1 -12.24 3.07 -5.04
N ASP A 2 -12.69 2.60 -6.21
CA ASP A 2 -12.76 1.18 -6.58
C ASP A 2 -11.47 0.35 -6.35
N TYR A 3 -10.28 0.86 -6.71
CA TYR A 3 -9.02 0.14 -6.47
C TYR A 3 -8.76 -0.18 -4.99
N TYR A 4 -8.77 0.83 -4.12
CA TYR A 4 -8.45 0.64 -2.70
C TYR A 4 -9.47 -0.26 -2.01
N ASP A 5 -10.76 -0.11 -2.32
CA ASP A 5 -11.80 -0.95 -1.73
C ASP A 5 -11.64 -2.42 -2.13
N ARG A 6 -11.38 -2.70 -3.41
CA ARG A 6 -11.11 -4.09 -3.85
C ARG A 6 -9.86 -4.66 -3.20
N ALA A 7 -8.77 -3.88 -3.19
CA ALA A 7 -7.50 -4.34 -2.64
C ALA A 7 -7.59 -4.62 -1.13
N LEU A 8 -8.23 -3.72 -0.37
CA LEU A 8 -8.40 -3.88 1.07
C LEU A 8 -9.34 -5.03 1.43
N ARG A 9 -10.45 -5.21 0.69
CA ARG A 9 -11.35 -6.36 0.88
C ARG A 9 -10.63 -7.68 0.59
N LEU A 10 -9.83 -7.73 -0.47
CA LEU A 10 -9.03 -8.91 -0.80
C LEU A 10 -8.05 -9.26 0.33
N VAL A 11 -7.37 -8.25 0.91
CA VAL A 11 -6.49 -8.45 2.07
C VAL A 11 -7.29 -8.97 3.26
N ALA A 12 -8.40 -8.33 3.60
CA ALA A 12 -9.25 -8.72 4.72
C ALA A 12 -9.76 -10.16 4.60
N GLU A 13 -10.26 -10.53 3.41
CA GLU A 13 -10.76 -11.88 3.12
C GLU A 13 -9.66 -12.94 3.17
N ARG A 14 -8.50 -12.68 2.54
CA ARG A 14 -7.40 -13.66 2.51
C ARG A 14 -6.70 -13.83 3.86
N ALA A 15 -6.57 -12.75 4.63
CA ALA A 15 -5.98 -12.80 5.96
C ALA A 15 -7.00 -13.25 7.02
N GLY A 16 -8.30 -13.21 6.72
CA GLY A 16 -9.35 -13.51 7.71
C GLY A 16 -9.40 -12.51 8.85
N ILE A 17 -9.16 -11.22 8.56
CA ILE A 17 -9.08 -10.14 9.56
C ILE A 17 -9.97 -8.95 9.19
N GLU A 18 -10.27 -8.13 10.20
CA GLU A 18 -10.75 -6.77 10.00
C GLU A 18 -9.55 -5.80 10.18
N PRO A 19 -8.96 -5.29 9.08
CA PRO A 19 -7.72 -4.52 9.17
C PRO A 19 -7.97 -3.11 9.69
N VAL A 20 -7.01 -2.59 10.47
CA VAL A 20 -6.84 -1.14 10.62
C VAL A 20 -5.88 -0.66 9.55
N VAL A 21 -6.32 0.29 8.73
CA VAL A 21 -5.58 0.78 7.57
C VAL A 21 -4.76 2.00 7.96
N PHE A 22 -3.43 1.89 7.88
CA PHE A 22 -2.52 3.01 8.00
C PHE A 22 -2.25 3.60 6.62
N VAL A 23 -2.59 4.87 6.42
CA VAL A 23 -2.43 5.56 5.15
C VAL A 23 -1.24 6.49 5.22
N PHE A 24 -0.22 6.17 4.42
CA PHE A 24 0.97 6.99 4.20
C PHE A 24 0.76 7.80 2.91
N SER A 25 0.83 9.12 3.02
CA SER A 25 0.55 10.04 1.92
C SER A 25 1.51 11.23 1.99
N ASN A 26 1.95 11.70 0.83
CA ASN A 26 2.62 13.00 0.70
C ASN A 26 1.68 14.17 0.98
N ASP A 27 0.36 13.94 0.89
CA ASP A 27 -0.68 14.88 1.30
C ASP A 27 -1.62 14.23 2.33
N PRO A 28 -1.25 14.25 3.63
CA PRO A 28 -2.09 13.71 4.69
C PRO A 28 -3.35 14.55 4.94
N GLY A 29 -3.36 15.82 4.54
CA GLY A 29 -4.53 16.69 4.65
C GLY A 29 -5.62 16.23 3.69
N TRP A 30 -5.27 16.14 2.41
CA TRP A 30 -6.15 15.63 1.36
C TRP A 30 -6.63 14.21 1.67
N ALA A 31 -5.74 13.31 2.12
CA ALA A 31 -6.10 11.95 2.45
C ALA A 31 -7.16 11.88 3.57
N ARG A 32 -7.03 12.71 4.61
CA ARG A 32 -8.02 12.78 5.70
C ARG A 32 -9.38 13.28 5.20
N GLU A 33 -9.37 14.29 4.34
CA GLU A 33 -10.60 14.93 3.87
C GLU A 33 -11.34 14.11 2.81
N ASN A 34 -10.62 13.41 1.93
CA ASN A 34 -11.17 12.83 0.70
C ASN A 34 -11.18 11.30 0.69
N LEU A 35 -10.28 10.64 1.41
CA LEU A 35 -10.22 9.19 1.41
C LEU A 35 -11.33 8.62 2.29
N ARG A 36 -12.16 7.76 1.70
CA ARG A 36 -13.19 6.98 2.39
C ARG A 36 -12.94 5.53 2.05
N LEU A 37 -12.55 4.76 3.05
CA LEU A 37 -12.25 3.33 2.94
C LEU A 37 -13.27 2.55 3.76
N ALA A 38 -13.51 1.29 3.37
CA ALA A 38 -14.44 0.41 4.06
C ALA A 38 -14.03 -0.01 5.49
N PHE A 39 -12.84 0.38 5.95
CA PHE A 39 -12.23 -0.09 7.20
C PHE A 39 -11.76 1.08 8.07
N GLU A 40 -11.53 0.82 9.36
CA GLU A 40 -10.93 1.80 10.27
C GLU A 40 -9.63 2.32 9.65
N THR A 41 -9.52 3.65 9.52
CA THR A 41 -8.43 4.29 8.79
C THR A 41 -7.70 5.29 9.69
N ARG A 42 -6.37 5.18 9.72
CA ARG A 42 -5.47 6.08 10.45
C ARG A 42 -4.52 6.73 9.44
N ILE A 43 -4.65 8.04 9.28
CA ILE A 43 -3.73 8.81 8.43
C ILE A 43 -2.42 9.02 9.21
N VAL A 44 -1.32 8.52 8.65
CA VAL A 44 0.02 8.74 9.20
C VAL A 44 0.51 10.08 8.66
N ALA A 45 0.62 11.06 9.54
CA ALA A 45 1.21 12.35 9.23
C ALA A 45 2.67 12.35 9.70
N VAL A 46 3.60 12.45 8.75
CA VAL A 46 5.01 12.63 9.08
C VAL A 46 5.20 14.00 9.68
N ALA A 47 5.85 14.08 10.84
CA ALA A 47 6.20 15.36 11.43
C ALA A 47 7.33 16.08 10.64
N ASP A 48 8.07 15.34 9.80
CA ASP A 48 9.32 15.78 9.21
C ASP A 48 9.63 15.06 7.88
N ALA A 49 9.47 15.79 6.76
CA ALA A 49 9.75 15.29 5.41
C ALA A 49 11.23 14.96 5.16
N THR A 50 12.15 15.32 6.07
CA THR A 50 13.59 15.01 5.94
C THR A 50 13.92 13.58 6.38
N ARG A 51 12.95 12.83 6.94
CA ARG A 51 13.14 11.46 7.44
C ARG A 51 12.21 10.44 6.77
N PRO A 52 12.29 10.26 5.45
CA PRO A 52 11.45 9.29 4.72
C PRO A 52 11.72 7.83 5.13
N HIS A 53 12.85 7.55 5.77
CA HIS A 53 13.16 6.22 6.28
C HIS A 53 12.34 5.84 7.53
N ASP A 54 11.85 6.83 8.31
CA ASP A 54 10.94 6.57 9.43
C ASP A 54 9.60 6.03 8.92
N ASP A 55 9.10 6.60 7.82
CA ASP A 55 7.91 6.09 7.12
C ASP A 55 8.14 4.69 6.55
N LEU A 56 9.25 4.45 5.87
CA LEU A 56 9.56 3.11 5.36
C LEU A 56 9.63 2.08 6.48
N ARG A 57 10.15 2.45 7.65
CA ARG A 57 10.18 1.59 8.84
C ARG A 57 8.78 1.28 9.36
N LEU A 58 7.88 2.28 9.40
CA LEU A 58 6.48 2.08 9.80
C LEU A 58 5.69 1.26 8.77
N MET A 59 5.90 1.53 7.48
CA MET A 59 5.32 0.75 6.39
C MET A 59 5.76 -0.71 6.49
N ALA A 60 7.07 -0.98 6.62
CA ALA A 60 7.60 -2.34 6.76
C ALA A 60 7.15 -3.08 8.03
N ALA A 61 6.65 -2.35 9.04
CA ALA A 61 6.07 -2.94 10.25
C ALA A 61 4.57 -3.31 10.11
N CYS A 62 3.91 -2.92 9.00
CA CYS A 62 2.55 -3.36 8.70
C CYS A 62 2.54 -4.84 8.29
N ARG A 63 1.46 -5.57 8.63
CA ARG A 63 1.35 -7.02 8.35
C ARG A 63 1.04 -7.36 6.90
N HIS A 64 0.30 -6.48 6.22
CA HIS A 64 -0.14 -6.61 4.84
C HIS A 64 -0.12 -5.23 4.17
N HIS A 65 -0.07 -5.20 2.84
CA HIS A 65 0.23 -3.98 2.09
C HIS A 65 -0.70 -3.82 0.90
N VAL A 66 -1.27 -2.63 0.76
CA VAL A 66 -1.89 -2.17 -0.49
C VAL A 66 -1.03 -1.04 -1.01
N ILE A 67 -0.38 -1.25 -2.14
CA ILE A 67 0.58 -0.29 -2.72
C ILE A 67 -0.03 0.44 -3.91
N VAL A 68 0.64 1.50 -4.36
CA VAL A 68 0.35 2.17 -5.63
C VAL A 68 1.55 2.04 -6.57
N ASN A 69 1.44 2.64 -7.75
CA ASN A 69 2.51 2.76 -8.75
C ASN A 69 3.65 3.67 -8.26
N SER A 70 4.26 3.30 -7.14
CA SER A 70 5.26 4.09 -6.42
C SER A 70 6.35 3.17 -5.92
N THR A 71 7.60 3.55 -6.22
CA THR A 71 8.78 2.87 -5.70
C THR A 71 8.84 2.95 -4.18
N PHE A 72 8.30 4.01 -3.57
CA PHE A 72 8.29 4.18 -2.12
C PHE A 72 7.39 3.15 -1.42
N SER A 73 6.14 3.00 -1.88
CA SER A 73 5.24 1.96 -1.33
C SER A 73 5.71 0.55 -1.68
N TRP A 74 6.35 0.38 -2.84
CA TRP A 74 6.96 -0.89 -3.22
C TRP A 74 8.05 -1.30 -2.22
N TRP A 75 8.99 -0.39 -1.89
CA TRP A 75 10.04 -0.66 -0.91
C TRP A 75 9.49 -0.87 0.51
N GLY A 76 8.46 -0.11 0.91
CA GLY A 76 7.78 -0.33 2.18
C GLY A 76 7.23 -1.76 2.34
N ALA A 77 6.59 -2.28 1.29
CA ALA A 77 6.07 -3.66 1.28
C ALA A 77 7.17 -4.71 1.12
N TRP A 78 8.22 -4.41 0.34
CA TRP A 78 9.35 -5.33 0.15
C TRP A 78 10.11 -5.57 1.46
N LEU A 79 10.36 -4.51 2.23
CA LEU A 79 11.14 -4.55 3.47
C LEU A 79 10.43 -5.22 4.65
N ASP A 80 9.11 -5.44 4.57
CA ASP A 80 8.39 -6.24 5.57
C ASP A 80 8.93 -7.69 5.57
N PRO A 81 9.53 -8.20 6.66
CA PRO A 81 10.10 -9.53 6.70
C PRO A 81 9.05 -10.65 6.87
N ASN A 82 7.78 -10.32 7.06
CA ASN A 82 6.73 -11.30 7.31
C ASN A 82 6.51 -12.21 6.08
N PRO A 83 6.75 -13.52 6.16
CA PRO A 83 6.52 -14.44 5.04
C PRO A 83 5.03 -14.62 4.72
N GLU A 84 4.13 -14.32 5.65
CA GLU A 84 2.68 -14.39 5.48
C GLU A 84 2.07 -13.06 4.98
N LYS A 85 2.91 -12.07 4.65
CA LYS A 85 2.41 -10.79 4.15
C LYS A 85 1.65 -10.98 2.85
N ILE A 86 0.57 -10.21 2.72
CA ILE A 86 -0.20 -10.12 1.49
C ILE A 86 0.10 -8.75 0.93
N VAL A 87 0.60 -8.71 -0.30
CA VAL A 87 0.89 -7.45 -0.98
C VAL A 87 0.00 -7.36 -2.21
N VAL A 88 -0.83 -6.32 -2.24
CA VAL A 88 -1.72 -6.01 -3.36
C VAL A 88 -1.22 -4.77 -4.08
N ALA A 89 -1.04 -4.89 -5.39
CA ALA A 89 -0.50 -3.86 -6.26
C ALA A 89 -1.46 -3.57 -7.43
N PRO A 90 -1.39 -2.37 -8.03
CA PRO A 90 -2.19 -2.06 -9.20
C PRO A 90 -1.75 -2.88 -10.42
N ARG A 91 -2.70 -3.44 -11.16
CA ARG A 91 -2.43 -4.23 -12.37
C ARG A 91 -1.74 -3.42 -13.47
N ARG A 92 -2.13 -2.15 -13.63
CA ARG A 92 -1.49 -1.25 -14.58
C ARG A 92 -0.34 -0.54 -13.88
N TRP A 93 0.90 -0.94 -14.16
CA TRP A 93 2.06 -0.29 -13.54
C TRP A 93 2.40 1.08 -14.17
N PHE A 94 2.41 1.14 -15.50
CA PHE A 94 2.79 2.33 -16.26
C PHE A 94 1.58 3.07 -16.84
N ALA A 95 1.67 4.40 -16.86
CA ALA A 95 0.68 5.23 -17.55
C ALA A 95 0.77 5.05 -19.07
N ASP A 96 1.98 4.90 -19.62
CA ASP A 96 2.19 4.58 -21.02
C ASP A 96 1.87 3.09 -21.28
N PRO A 97 0.87 2.76 -22.13
CA PRO A 97 0.54 1.38 -22.47
C PRO A 97 1.63 0.65 -23.27
N GLY A 98 2.58 1.37 -23.87
CA GLY A 98 3.73 0.80 -24.58
C GLY A 98 4.85 0.31 -23.63
N LEU A 99 4.80 0.71 -22.36
CA LEU A 99 5.75 0.27 -21.34
C LEU A 99 5.24 -0.96 -20.60
N SER A 100 6.09 -1.97 -20.49
CA SER A 100 5.82 -3.19 -19.73
C SER A 100 7.07 -3.59 -18.94
N ASN A 101 6.85 -4.02 -17.70
CA ASN A 101 7.86 -4.69 -16.89
C ASN A 101 7.16 -5.86 -16.19
N PRO A 102 7.25 -7.08 -16.75
CA PRO A 102 6.60 -8.25 -16.16
C PRO A 102 7.18 -8.63 -14.80
N ASP A 103 8.42 -8.21 -14.51
CA ASP A 103 9.16 -8.57 -13.29
C ASP A 103 8.99 -7.54 -12.17
N ILE A 104 8.15 -6.52 -12.36
CA ILE A 104 8.02 -5.42 -11.40
C ILE A 104 7.37 -5.84 -10.07
N LEU A 105 6.53 -6.89 -10.12
CA LEU A 105 5.90 -7.45 -8.93
C LEU A 105 6.63 -8.75 -8.56
N PRO A 106 7.18 -8.84 -7.34
CA PRO A 106 7.71 -10.09 -6.83
C PRO A 106 6.71 -11.24 -6.87
N ALA A 107 7.23 -12.46 -6.94
CA ALA A 107 6.42 -13.67 -6.85
C ALA A 107 5.55 -13.66 -5.58
N GLY A 108 4.27 -13.98 -5.73
CA GLY A 108 3.28 -14.00 -4.65
C GLY A 108 2.55 -12.67 -4.41
N TRP A 109 3.02 -11.56 -4.97
CA TRP A 109 2.27 -10.30 -4.94
C TRP A 109 1.07 -10.37 -5.88
N ILE A 110 -0.05 -9.79 -5.46
CA ILE A 110 -1.33 -9.88 -6.17
C ILE A 110 -1.59 -8.58 -6.91
N SER A 111 -1.90 -8.66 -8.21
CA SER A 111 -2.27 -7.49 -9.01
C SER A 111 -3.80 -7.35 -9.14
N VAL A 112 -4.36 -6.15 -8.93
CA VAL A 112 -5.81 -5.87 -8.98
C VAL A 112 -6.13 -4.58 -9.74
#